data_AF-A0A7W3T4M9-F1
#
_entry.id   AF-A0A7W3T4M9-F1
#
_cell.length_a   1.000
_cell.length_b   1.000
_cell.length_c   1.000
_cell.angle_alpha   90.00
_cell.angle_beta   90.00
_cell.angle_gamma   90.00
#
_symmetry.space_group_name_H-M   'P 1'
#
loop_
_entity.id
_entity.type
_entity.pdbx_description
1 polymer ?
#
loop_
_entity_poly.entity_id
_entity_poly.type
_entity_poly.pdbx_seq_one_letter_code
_entity_poly.pdbx_strand_id
1 'polypeptide(L)' 'MVEIKSDAAMDAMREAGRVVGRALAAVRKAALPGTRPVDLDEVARGVIAEAGARPAFLHYHPPFA' A
#
# COMPACT_ATOMS: atom_id res chain seq x y z
N MET A 1 -12.33 -13.94 16.73
CA MET A 1 -13.26 -14.41 15.68
C MET A 1 -12.54 -14.34 14.35
N VAL A 2 -12.56 -15.39 13.55
CA VAL A 2 -11.90 -15.42 12.22
C VAL A 2 -13.01 -15.34 11.17
N GLU A 3 -12.88 -14.41 10.23
CA GLU A 3 -13.84 -14.22 9.15
C GLU A 3 -13.40 -15.03 7.93
N ILE A 4 -14.29 -15.90 7.43
CA ILE A 4 -14.09 -16.62 6.17
C ILE A 4 -14.54 -15.72 5.01
N LYS A 5 -13.62 -15.41 4.10
CA LYS A 5 -13.87 -14.51 2.98
C LYS A 5 -14.67 -15.21 1.88
N SER A 6 -15.55 -14.46 1.21
CA SER A 6 -16.20 -14.90 -0.02
C SER A 6 -15.23 -14.85 -1.20
N ASP A 7 -15.57 -15.53 -2.29
CA ASP A 7 -14.76 -15.50 -3.52
C ASP A 7 -14.57 -14.07 -4.05
N ALA A 8 -15.62 -13.26 -4.03
CA ALA A 8 -15.55 -11.85 -4.43
C ALA A 8 -14.60 -11.04 -3.54
N ALA A 9 -14.59 -11.30 -2.23
CA ALA A 9 -13.64 -10.66 -1.32
C ALA A 9 -12.20 -11.11 -1.60
N MET A 10 -12.00 -12.40 -1.90
CA MET A 10 -10.69 -12.93 -2.28
C MET A 10 -10.16 -12.29 -3.58
N ASP A 11 -11.02 -12.08 -4.56
CA ASP A 11 -10.65 -11.41 -5.81
C ASP A 11 -10.27 -9.94 -5.60
N ALA A 12 -11.05 -9.21 -4.79
CA ALA A 12 -10.73 -7.83 -4.42
C ALA A 12 -9.41 -7.73 -3.65
N MET A 13 -9.18 -8.64 -2.69
CA MET A 13 -7.92 -8.71 -1.93
C MET A 13 -6.73 -9.01 -2.84
N ARG A 14 -6.90 -9.88 -3.84
CA ARG A 14 -5.83 -10.18 -4.82
C ARG A 14 -5.44 -8.93 -5.60
N GLU A 15 -6.39 -8.13 -6.04
CA GLU A 15 -6.07 -6.89 -6.76
C GLU A 15 -5.41 -5.85 -5.85
N ALA A 16 -5.93 -5.65 -4.63
CA ALA A 16 -5.28 -4.79 -3.65
C ALA A 16 -3.82 -5.23 -3.38
N GLY A 17 -3.59 -6.54 -3.25
CA GLY A 17 -2.26 -7.12 -3.07
C GLY A 17 -1.32 -6.83 -4.25
N ARG A 18 -1.81 -6.83 -5.49
CA ARG A 18 -1.01 -6.44 -6.67
C ARG A 18 -0.57 -4.98 -6.61
N VAL A 19 -1.46 -4.07 -6.20
CA VAL A 19 -1.11 -2.65 -6.01
C VAL A 19 0.00 -2.51 -4.96
N VAL A 20 -0.17 -3.16 -3.81
CA VAL A 20 0.84 -3.16 -2.73
C VAL A 20 2.17 -3.71 -3.23
N GLY A 21 2.17 -4.83 -3.95
CA GLY A 21 3.38 -5.42 -4.53
C GLY A 21 4.11 -4.46 -5.48
N ARG A 22 3.37 -3.75 -6.34
CA ARG A 22 3.95 -2.72 -7.22
C ARG A 22 4.55 -1.55 -6.44
N ALA A 23 3.85 -1.06 -5.43
CA ALA A 23 4.35 0.04 -4.58
C ALA A 23 5.64 -0.36 -3.85
N LEU A 24 5.68 -1.54 -3.23
CA LEU A 24 6.87 -2.05 -2.54
C LEU A 24 8.05 -2.23 -3.51
N ALA A 25 7.81 -2.73 -4.72
CA ALA A 25 8.85 -2.88 -5.73
C ALA A 25 9.44 -1.52 -6.17
N ALA A 26 8.58 -0.51 -6.37
CA ALA A 26 8.98 0.84 -6.73
C ALA A 26 9.80 1.51 -5.61
N VAL A 27 9.30 1.44 -4.37
CA VAL A 27 10.02 1.95 -3.18
C VAL A 27 11.38 1.27 -3.03
N ARG A 28 11.46 -0.05 -3.17
CA ARG A 28 12.72 -0.78 -3.10
C ARG A 28 13.73 -0.30 -4.14
N LYS A 29 13.28 0.03 -5.35
CA LYS A 29 14.15 0.58 -6.41
C LYS A 29 14.65 1.99 -6.08
N ALA A 30 13.85 2.80 -5.40
CA ALA A 30 14.19 4.18 -5.02
C ALA A 30 15.04 4.28 -3.73
N ALA A 31 15.08 3.21 -2.93
CA ALA A 31 15.81 3.16 -1.66
C ALA A 31 17.34 3.05 -1.89
N LEU A 32 17.99 4.19 -2.06
CA LEU A 32 19.44 4.34 -2.25
C LEU A 32 20.07 5.09 -1.06
N PRO A 33 21.39 5.00 -0.84
CA PRO A 33 22.07 5.81 0.18
C PRO A 33 21.79 7.30 -0.01
N GLY A 34 21.30 7.95 1.05
CA GLY A 34 20.93 9.37 1.03
C GLY A 34 19.47 9.67 0.64
N THR A 35 18.68 8.68 0.20
CA THR A 35 17.24 8.89 -0.02
C THR A 35 16.53 9.20 1.29
N ARG A 36 15.68 10.23 1.32
CA ARG A 36 14.91 10.57 2.52
C ARG A 36 13.67 9.67 2.62
N PRO A 37 13.22 9.30 3.83
CA PRO A 37 11.99 8.50 3.99
C PRO A 37 10.74 9.14 3.35
N VAL A 38 10.66 10.48 3.35
CA VAL A 38 9.54 11.21 2.72
C VAL A 38 9.51 11.02 1.20
N ASP A 39 10.67 10.90 0.54
CA ASP A 39 10.74 10.67 -0.90
C ASP A 39 10.26 9.25 -1.24
N LEU A 40 10.48 8.29 -0.34
CA LEU A 40 9.96 6.92 -0.47
C LEU A 40 8.44 6.86 -0.27
N ASP A 41 7.89 7.65 0.68
CA ASP A 41 6.44 7.79 0.86
C ASP A 41 5.79 8.36 -0.40
N GLU A 42 6.38 9.40 -1.00
CA GLU A 42 5.89 9.99 -2.24
C GLU A 42 5.87 8.97 -3.40
N VAL A 43 6.90 8.14 -3.55
CA VAL A 43 6.94 7.05 -4.54
C VAL A 43 5.80 6.05 -4.30
N ALA A 44 5.60 5.61 -3.06
CA ALA A 44 4.52 4.68 -2.73
C ALA A 44 3.15 5.30 -3.02
N ARG A 45 2.95 6.57 -2.65
CA ARG A 45 1.71 7.31 -2.88
C ARG A 45 1.40 7.48 -4.36
N GLY A 46 2.41 7.74 -5.19
CA GLY A 46 2.27 7.81 -6.64
C GLY A 46 1.70 6.52 -7.21
N VAL A 47 2.33 5.38 -6.91
CA VAL A 47 1.89 4.07 -7.41
C VAL A 47 0.47 3.71 -6.93
N ILE A 48 0.16 4.02 -5.67
CA ILE A 48 -1.18 3.77 -5.10
C ILE A 48 -2.24 4.64 -5.81
N ALA A 49 -1.96 5.93 -6.03
CA ALA A 49 -2.86 6.86 -6.70
C ALA A 49 -3.09 6.50 -8.18
N GLU A 50 -2.03 6.13 -8.90
CA GLU A 50 -2.11 5.65 -10.28
C GLU A 50 -2.99 4.41 -10.44
N ALA A 51 -3.05 3.56 -9.41
CA ALA A 51 -3.93 2.40 -9.37
C ALA A 51 -5.37 2.72 -8.94
N GLY A 52 -5.72 3.99 -8.72
CA GLY A 52 -7.03 4.42 -8.22
C GLY A 52 -7.30 4.02 -6.76
N ALA A 53 -6.26 3.64 -6.01
CA ALA A 53 -6.36 3.19 -4.63
C ALA A 53 -6.07 4.31 -3.64
N ARG A 54 -6.30 4.04 -2.35
CA ARG A 54 -6.04 4.99 -1.25
C ARG A 54 -5.06 4.38 -0.24
N PRO A 55 -4.12 5.17 0.33
CA PRO A 55 -3.22 4.66 1.36
C PRO A 55 -3.99 4.29 2.63
N ALA A 56 -3.77 3.09 3.16
CA ALA A 56 -4.49 2.59 4.33
C ALA A 56 -4.07 3.24 5.65
N PHE A 57 -2.79 3.66 5.77
CA PHE A 57 -2.23 4.18 7.02
C PHE A 57 -2.14 5.70 7.09
N LEU A 58 -2.29 6.39 5.96
CA LEU A 58 -2.21 7.84 5.93
C LEU A 58 -3.39 8.41 6.73
N HIS A 59 -3.09 9.17 7.78
CA HIS A 59 -4.08 9.68 8.74
C HIS A 59 -4.89 8.59 9.46
N TYR A 60 -4.34 7.37 9.56
CA TYR A 60 -4.97 6.31 10.32
C TYR A 60 -4.76 6.55 11.83
N HIS A 61 -5.83 6.97 12.51
CA HIS A 61 -5.87 7.23 13.95
C HIS A 61 -6.85 6.27 14.64
N PRO A 62 -6.45 5.02 14.89
CA PRO A 62 -7.32 4.08 15.57
C PRO A 62 -7.43 4.44 17.06
N PRO A 63 -8.56 4.11 17.73
CA PRO A 63 -8.80 4.47 19.12
C PRO A 63 -7.89 3.75 20.14
N PHE A 64 -7.10 2.78 19.68
CA PHE A 64 -6.18 2.01 20.51
C PHE A 64 -4.73 2.51 20.47
N ALA A 65 -4.42 3.49 19.62
CA ALA A 65 -3.07 4.02 19.42
C ALA A 65 -2.88 5.40 20.07
#